data_AF-A0A4Q2ZXE8-F1
#
_entry.id   AF-A0A4Q2ZXE8-F1
#
_cell.length_a   1.000
_cell.length_b   1.000
_cell.length_c   1.000
_cell.angle_alpha   90.00
_cell.angle_beta   90.00
_cell.angle_gamma   90.00
#
_symmetry.space_group_name_H-M   'P 1'
#
loop_
_entity.id
_entity.type
_entity.pdbx_description
1 polymer ?
#
loop_
_entity_poly.entity_id
_entity_poly.type
_entity_poly.pdbx_seq_one_letter_code
_entity_poly.pdbx_strand_id
1 'polypeptide(L)'
;MRTLKILALAAMGVVTWTSCERASARYMDMTTGQYIMLDRNPVTGEAINAETGEPVTLYVNTKTNDTIWGPTGEVVNEKIRYTSEDELYVYSGKADKEYKLEIERDGDYSLKTDDYKLKVDGDGDYKEKGDDYKIKVDGDEYKEKGDDYKIKRNGRAYKIKHGDYKKEVEKDGDIKIKDGNVKIKIDGETGERKVKIDD
;
A
#
# COMPACT_ATOMS: atom_id res chain seq x y z
N MET A 1 -31.73 -50.78 54.23
CA MET A 1 -31.00 -51.78 53.41
C MET A 1 -31.00 -51.27 51.97
N ARG A 2 -29.92 -50.98 51.26
CA ARG A 2 -28.49 -51.21 51.42
C ARG A 2 -27.73 -49.96 50.95
N THR A 3 -26.64 -49.66 51.65
CA THR A 3 -25.53 -48.80 51.26
C THR A 3 -24.76 -49.39 50.06
N LEU A 4 -24.24 -48.57 49.13
CA LEU A 4 -22.89 -48.76 48.58
C LEU A 4 -22.38 -47.59 47.69
N LYS A 5 -21.40 -46.88 48.26
CA LYS A 5 -20.14 -46.38 47.68
C LYS A 5 -20.14 -45.37 46.53
N ILE A 6 -19.86 -44.14 46.95
CA ILE A 6 -19.02 -43.11 46.33
C ILE A 6 -17.82 -43.72 45.60
N LEU A 7 -17.61 -43.32 44.34
CA LEU A 7 -16.27 -43.25 43.75
C LEU A 7 -16.13 -41.86 43.11
N ALA A 8 -15.31 -41.03 43.76
CA ALA A 8 -14.82 -39.79 43.21
C ALA A 8 -13.68 -40.10 42.23
N LEU A 9 -13.70 -39.48 41.05
CA LEU A 9 -12.48 -39.16 40.32
C LEU A 9 -12.65 -37.78 39.71
N ALA A 10 -12.12 -36.80 40.43
CA ALA A 10 -11.91 -35.45 39.96
C ALA A 10 -10.79 -35.48 38.92
N ALA A 11 -11.11 -35.22 37.66
CA ALA A 11 -10.15 -34.73 36.69
C ALA A 11 -10.33 -33.22 36.62
N MET A 12 -9.63 -32.50 37.51
CA MET A 12 -9.35 -31.08 37.32
C MET A 12 -8.51 -30.96 36.05
N GLY A 13 -9.17 -30.68 34.94
CA GLY A 13 -8.51 -30.14 33.76
C GLY A 13 -7.97 -28.78 34.14
N VAL A 14 -6.70 -28.73 34.54
CA VAL A 14 -5.93 -27.50 34.61
C VAL A 14 -5.90 -26.96 33.19
N VAL A 15 -6.80 -26.02 32.88
CA VAL A 15 -6.60 -25.10 31.78
C VAL A 15 -5.38 -24.31 32.19
N THR A 16 -4.20 -24.75 31.76
CA THR A 16 -2.99 -23.96 31.85
C THR A 16 -3.26 -22.77 30.96
N TRP A 17 -3.55 -21.64 31.59
CA TRP A 17 -3.31 -20.34 30.99
C TRP A 17 -1.82 -20.35 30.72
N THR A 18 -1.44 -20.64 29.48
CA THR A 18 -0.15 -20.23 28.98
C THR A 18 -0.22 -18.70 29.05
N SER A 19 0.19 -18.16 30.20
CA SER A 19 0.74 -16.81 30.29
C SER A 19 1.89 -16.81 29.30
N CYS A 20 1.56 -16.49 28.05
CA CYS A 20 2.53 -16.13 27.06
C CYS A 20 3.30 -14.99 27.74
N GLU A 21 4.54 -15.26 28.14
CA GLU A 21 5.53 -14.23 28.41
C GLU A 21 5.59 -13.41 27.13
N ARG A 22 4.73 -12.39 27.03
CA ARG A 22 4.92 -11.31 26.08
C ARG A 22 6.26 -10.74 26.47
N ALA A 23 7.32 -11.17 25.79
CA ALA A 23 8.49 -10.33 25.59
C ALA A 23 7.92 -8.96 25.28
N SER A 24 8.03 -8.04 26.23
CA SER A 24 7.18 -6.85 26.31
C SER A 24 7.34 -6.09 25.01
N ALA A 25 6.36 -6.23 24.12
CA ALA A 25 6.46 -5.65 22.79
C ALA A 25 6.69 -4.16 22.96
N ARG A 26 7.85 -3.72 22.46
CA ARG A 26 8.41 -2.39 22.72
C ARG A 26 7.68 -1.31 21.92
N TYR A 27 6.90 -1.73 20.93
CA TYR A 27 6.24 -0.84 20.00
C TYR A 27 4.75 -1.16 19.95
N MET A 28 3.94 -0.12 19.83
CA MET A 28 2.51 -0.23 19.57
C MET A 28 2.25 0.40 18.20
N ASP A 29 1.74 -0.40 17.27
CA ASP A 29 1.27 0.07 15.99
C ASP A 29 0.03 0.94 16.19
N MET A 30 0.05 2.16 15.66
CA MET A 30 -1.05 3.10 15.84
C MET A 30 -2.21 2.88 14.87
N THR A 31 -1.98 2.17 13.77
CA THR A 31 -3.02 1.79 12.82
C THR A 31 -3.88 0.69 13.42
N THR A 32 -3.25 -0.39 13.88
CA THR A 32 -3.96 -1.57 14.40
C THR A 32 -4.27 -1.49 15.90
N GLY A 33 -3.56 -0.64 16.65
CA GLY A 33 -3.59 -0.60 18.11
C GLY A 33 -2.93 -1.81 18.78
N GLN A 34 -2.25 -2.66 18.00
CA GLN A 34 -1.60 -3.87 18.49
C GLN A 34 -0.16 -3.59 18.93
N TYR A 35 0.28 -4.34 19.95
CA TYR A 35 1.68 -4.35 20.32
C TYR A 35 2.46 -5.26 19.38
N ILE A 36 3.52 -4.74 18.79
CA ILE A 36 4.29 -5.41 17.74
C ILE A 36 5.79 -5.39 18.06
N MET A 37 6.51 -6.32 17.42
CA MET A 37 7.96 -6.24 17.27
C MET A 37 8.27 -5.58 15.93
N LEU A 38 9.29 -4.73 15.90
CA LEU A 38 9.73 -4.06 14.68
C LEU A 38 11.04 -4.66 14.18
N ASP A 39 11.13 -4.78 12.88
CA ASP A 39 12.38 -4.96 12.13
C ASP A 39 12.53 -3.80 11.13
N ARG A 40 13.67 -3.76 10.42
CA ARG A 40 13.93 -2.82 9.34
C ARG A 40 13.99 -3.55 8.02
N ASN A 41 13.23 -3.08 7.04
CA ASN A 41 13.35 -3.56 5.67
C ASN A 41 14.79 -3.33 5.19
N PRO A 42 15.55 -4.37 4.78
CA PRO A 42 16.95 -4.23 4.44
C PRO A 42 17.21 -3.46 3.14
N VAL A 43 16.17 -3.27 2.32
CA VAL A 43 16.25 -2.55 1.05
C VAL A 43 15.86 -1.09 1.24
N THR A 44 14.70 -0.84 1.85
CA THR A 44 14.13 0.52 1.96
C THR A 44 14.50 1.24 3.25
N GLY A 45 14.91 0.50 4.28
CA GLY A 45 15.14 1.03 5.62
C GLY A 45 13.87 1.32 6.41
N GLU A 46 12.69 1.01 5.87
CA GLU A 46 11.39 1.27 6.52
C GLU A 46 11.17 0.33 7.71
N ALA A 47 10.42 0.79 8.71
CA ALA A 47 10.00 -0.05 9.82
C ALA A 47 8.95 -1.06 9.33
N ILE A 48 9.14 -2.33 9.65
CA ILE A 48 8.21 -3.41 9.32
C ILE A 48 7.85 -4.18 10.59
N ASN A 49 6.65 -4.76 10.64
CA ASN A 49 6.27 -5.70 11.67
C ASN A 49 7.13 -6.97 11.49
N ALA A 50 7.89 -7.34 12.52
CA ALA A 50 8.81 -8.47 12.44
C ALA A 50 8.09 -9.83 12.26
N GLU A 51 6.81 -9.92 12.64
CA GLU A 51 6.01 -11.14 12.51
C GLU A 51 5.38 -11.28 11.11
N THR A 52 4.80 -10.19 10.59
CA THR A 52 4.06 -10.22 9.32
C THR A 52 4.89 -9.77 8.11
N GLY A 53 5.97 -9.02 8.35
CA GLY A 53 6.75 -8.35 7.30
C GLY A 53 6.05 -7.12 6.71
N GLU A 54 4.89 -6.74 7.22
CA GLU A 54 4.11 -5.60 6.72
C GLU A 54 4.75 -4.27 7.16
N PRO A 55 4.72 -3.23 6.31
CA PRO A 55 5.21 -1.91 6.68
C PRO A 55 4.41 -1.32 7.83
N VAL A 56 5.11 -0.72 8.78
CA VAL A 56 4.51 -0.04 9.92
C VAL A 56 4.72 1.45 9.75
N THR A 57 3.62 2.14 9.49
CA THR A 57 3.62 3.53 9.08
C THR A 57 3.83 4.46 10.28
N LEU A 58 3.10 4.24 11.38
CA LEU A 58 3.22 5.02 12.60
C LEU A 58 3.17 4.12 13.84
N TYR A 59 4.11 4.30 14.77
CA TYR A 59 4.14 3.49 15.98
C TYR A 59 4.62 4.28 17.21
N VAL A 60 4.19 3.84 18.38
CA VAL A 60 4.66 4.37 19.67
C VAL A 60 5.72 3.45 20.24
N ASN A 61 6.89 3.98 20.56
CA ASN A 61 7.87 3.30 21.42
C ASN A 61 7.37 3.36 22.86
N THR A 62 6.88 2.24 23.38
CA THR A 62 6.22 2.13 24.68
C THR A 62 7.17 2.35 25.87
N LYS A 63 8.50 2.35 25.63
CA LYS A 63 9.51 2.67 26.65
C LYS A 63 9.74 4.16 26.81
N THR A 64 9.79 4.90 25.69
CA THR A 64 10.06 6.35 25.71
C THR A 64 8.79 7.18 25.56
N ASN A 65 7.67 6.54 25.23
CA ASN A 65 6.41 7.16 24.82
C ASN A 65 6.57 8.08 23.60
N ASP A 66 7.59 7.85 22.78
CA ASP A 66 7.77 8.58 21.53
C ASP A 66 6.93 7.96 20.42
N THR A 67 6.19 8.79 19.72
CA THR A 67 5.57 8.44 18.44
C THR A 67 6.59 8.63 17.33
N ILE A 68 6.73 7.62 16.48
CA ILE A 68 7.79 7.54 15.47
C ILE A 68 7.18 7.28 14.10
N TRP A 69 7.67 8.01 13.10
CA TRP A 69 7.35 7.83 11.70
C TRP A 69 8.15 6.64 11.14
N GLY A 70 7.49 5.55 10.77
CA GLY A 70 8.17 4.30 10.42
C GLY A 70 9.09 4.37 9.21
N PRO A 71 8.71 5.05 8.10
CA PRO A 71 9.57 5.19 6.94
C PRO A 71 10.91 5.86 7.21
N THR A 72 10.99 6.86 8.10
CA THR A 72 12.24 7.59 8.38
C THR A 72 12.85 7.31 9.75
N GLY A 73 12.06 6.81 10.70
CA GLY A 73 12.42 6.73 12.11
C GLY A 73 12.38 8.08 12.86
N GLU A 74 11.85 9.15 12.26
CA GLU A 74 11.75 10.46 12.92
C GLU A 74 10.78 10.40 14.11
N VAL A 75 11.16 11.01 15.24
CA VAL A 75 10.26 11.22 16.37
C VAL A 75 9.32 12.38 16.05
N VAL A 76 8.02 12.10 16.12
CA VAL A 76 6.94 12.97 15.63
C VAL A 76 5.96 13.38 16.72
N ASN A 77 6.41 13.36 17.98
CA ASN A 77 5.64 13.83 19.14
C ASN A 77 5.10 15.25 18.90
N GLU A 78 3.87 15.51 19.39
CA GLU A 78 3.16 16.81 19.33
C GLU A 78 2.85 17.36 17.93
N LYS A 79 3.40 16.75 16.88
CA LYS A 79 3.12 17.09 15.49
C LYS A 79 1.98 16.27 14.89
N ILE A 80 1.46 15.31 15.66
CA ILE A 80 0.33 14.46 15.28
C ILE A 80 -0.95 14.96 15.94
N ARG A 81 -2.00 15.12 15.14
CA ARG A 81 -3.36 15.32 15.62
C ARG A 81 -4.18 14.09 15.29
N TYR A 82 -4.85 13.54 16.31
CA TYR A 82 -5.86 12.52 16.13
C TYR A 82 -7.23 13.17 16.00
N THR A 83 -7.97 12.79 14.97
CA THR A 83 -9.37 13.20 14.78
C THR A 83 -10.25 11.98 15.01
N SER A 84 -10.98 11.95 16.13
CA SER A 84 -11.81 10.79 16.49
C SER A 84 -13.02 10.57 15.59
N GLU A 85 -13.49 11.60 14.89
CA GLU A 85 -14.64 11.51 13.98
C GLU A 85 -14.28 10.74 12.70
N ASP A 86 -13.06 10.92 12.20
CA ASP A 86 -12.56 10.32 10.96
C ASP A 86 -11.54 9.19 11.22
N GLU A 87 -11.31 8.82 12.49
CA GLU A 87 -10.26 7.89 12.94
C GLU A 87 -8.87 8.15 12.30
N LEU A 88 -8.56 9.43 12.08
CA LEU A 88 -7.42 9.88 11.27
C LEU A 88 -6.28 10.43 12.14
N TYR A 89 -5.05 10.00 11.87
CA TYR A 89 -3.84 10.65 12.35
C TYR A 89 -3.28 11.60 11.29
N VAL A 90 -3.21 12.90 11.62
CA VAL A 90 -2.64 13.93 10.76
C VAL A 90 -1.29 14.39 11.31
N TYR A 91 -0.23 14.15 10.55
CA TYR A 91 1.10 14.65 10.82
C TYR A 91 1.46 15.77 9.83
N SER A 92 1.87 16.93 10.35
CA SER A 92 2.37 18.02 9.52
C SER A 92 3.76 18.45 10.00
N GLY A 93 4.74 18.40 9.11
CA GLY A 93 6.13 18.74 9.42
C GLY A 93 6.72 19.74 8.42
N LYS A 94 7.77 20.43 8.87
CA LYS A 94 8.63 21.27 8.05
C LYS A 94 10.07 20.93 8.38
N ALA A 95 10.73 20.17 7.49
CA ALA A 95 12.18 19.98 7.57
C ALA A 95 12.88 20.99 6.66
N ASP A 96 12.39 21.15 5.42
CA ASP A 96 12.79 22.18 4.43
C ASP A 96 11.64 22.54 3.47
N LYS A 97 10.72 21.60 3.23
CA LYS A 97 9.42 21.79 2.55
C LYS A 97 8.28 21.44 3.50
N GLU A 98 7.12 22.05 3.30
CA GLU A 98 5.92 21.69 4.06
C GLU A 98 5.40 20.35 3.55
N TYR A 99 5.22 19.41 4.47
CA TYR A 99 4.59 18.13 4.13
C TYR A 99 3.44 17.84 5.09
N LYS A 100 2.38 17.26 4.53
CA LYS A 100 1.21 16.80 5.24
C LYS A 100 1.05 15.30 4.98
N LEU A 101 0.98 14.56 6.06
CA LEU A 101 0.73 13.13 6.08
C LEU A 101 -0.59 12.88 6.84
N GLU A 102 -1.45 12.08 6.24
CA GLU A 102 -2.75 11.67 6.78
C GLU A 102 -2.77 10.14 6.76
N ILE A 103 -3.06 9.49 7.88
CA ILE A 103 -3.11 8.02 8.03
C ILE A 103 -4.45 7.65 8.68
N GLU A 104 -5.21 6.79 8.03
CA GLU A 104 -6.48 6.24 8.52
C GLU A 104 -6.25 4.85 9.15
N ARG A 105 -7.15 4.42 10.03
CA ARG A 105 -7.00 3.13 10.75
C ARG A 105 -7.13 1.89 9.88
N ASP A 106 -7.78 2.00 8.74
CA ASP A 106 -7.95 0.91 7.77
C ASP A 106 -6.71 0.66 6.90
N GLY A 107 -5.66 1.48 7.08
CA GLY A 107 -4.39 1.36 6.35
C GLY A 107 -4.23 2.38 5.23
N ASP A 108 -5.26 3.17 4.94
CA ASP A 108 -5.16 4.24 3.96
C ASP A 108 -4.18 5.32 4.45
N TYR A 109 -3.34 5.83 3.54
CA TYR A 109 -2.51 6.98 3.86
C TYR A 109 -2.32 7.92 2.67
N SER A 110 -2.13 9.19 2.97
CA SER A 110 -1.75 10.18 1.96
C SER A 110 -0.60 11.07 2.41
N LEU A 111 0.39 11.21 1.55
CA LEU A 111 1.53 12.12 1.70
C LEU A 111 1.40 13.24 0.66
N LYS A 112 1.48 14.48 1.10
CA LYS A 112 1.45 15.67 0.25
C LYS A 112 2.63 16.55 0.61
N THR A 113 3.42 16.90 -0.37
CA THR A 113 4.37 18.02 -0.36
C THR A 113 3.94 19.01 -1.45
N ASP A 114 4.71 20.08 -1.64
CA ASP A 114 4.43 21.07 -2.70
C ASP A 114 4.43 20.44 -4.11
N ASP A 115 5.41 19.56 -4.37
CA ASP A 115 5.70 18.99 -5.70
C ASP A 115 5.30 17.51 -5.81
N TYR A 116 4.86 16.90 -4.70
CA TYR A 116 4.61 15.47 -4.63
C TYR A 116 3.31 15.14 -3.90
N LYS A 117 2.55 14.18 -4.43
CA LYS A 117 1.37 13.65 -3.77
C LYS A 117 1.25 12.15 -3.98
N LEU A 118 1.26 11.41 -2.87
CA LEU A 118 0.97 9.98 -2.80
C LEU A 118 -0.32 9.76 -2.01
N LYS A 119 -1.16 8.85 -2.51
CA LYS A 119 -2.30 8.28 -1.82
C LYS A 119 -2.20 6.77 -2.00
N VAL A 120 -2.30 6.02 -0.93
CA VAL A 120 -2.33 4.57 -0.92
C VAL A 120 -3.56 4.16 -0.13
N ASP A 121 -4.32 3.27 -0.71
CA ASP A 121 -5.51 2.69 -0.12
C ASP A 121 -5.11 1.32 0.49
N GLY A 122 -5.75 0.87 1.57
CA GLY A 122 -5.36 -0.29 2.36
C GLY A 122 -5.43 -1.63 1.62
N ASP A 123 -6.08 -1.67 0.46
CA ASP A 123 -6.14 -2.82 -0.44
C ASP A 123 -4.97 -2.89 -1.46
N GLY A 124 -4.06 -1.91 -1.41
CA GLY A 124 -2.87 -1.83 -2.27
C GLY A 124 -3.06 -0.95 -3.51
N ASP A 125 -4.25 -0.38 -3.72
CA ASP A 125 -4.44 0.65 -4.74
C ASP A 125 -3.64 1.90 -4.38
N TYR A 126 -3.07 2.56 -5.39
CA TYR A 126 -2.31 3.78 -5.14
C TYR A 126 -2.32 4.77 -6.28
N LYS A 127 -2.07 6.02 -5.91
CA LYS A 127 -1.97 7.14 -6.83
C LYS A 127 -0.84 8.06 -6.41
N GLU A 128 0.10 8.19 -7.33
CA GLU A 128 1.28 9.03 -7.19
C GLU A 128 1.25 10.15 -8.22
N LYS A 129 1.67 11.33 -7.81
CA LYS A 129 1.83 12.50 -8.67
C LYS A 129 3.12 13.22 -8.28
N GLY A 130 4.01 13.38 -9.26
CA GLY A 130 5.03 14.40 -9.24
C GLY A 130 4.64 15.57 -10.13
N ASP A 131 5.60 16.43 -10.43
CA ASP A 131 5.43 17.60 -11.29
C ASP A 131 5.14 17.22 -12.75
N ASP A 132 5.92 16.27 -13.28
CA ASP A 132 5.95 15.85 -14.68
C ASP A 132 5.30 14.48 -14.91
N TYR A 133 4.87 13.80 -13.85
CA TYR A 133 4.28 12.47 -13.96
C TYR A 133 3.09 12.21 -13.03
N LYS A 134 2.31 11.20 -13.42
CA LYS A 134 1.22 10.65 -12.62
C LYS A 134 1.08 9.16 -12.84
N ILE A 135 1.15 8.40 -11.76
CA ILE A 135 0.91 6.96 -11.71
C ILE A 135 -0.41 6.70 -10.97
N LYS A 136 -1.18 5.71 -11.44
CA LYS A 136 -2.36 5.19 -10.76
C LYS A 136 -2.40 3.68 -10.94
N VAL A 137 -2.54 2.95 -9.84
CA VAL A 137 -2.78 1.52 -9.80
C VAL A 137 -4.11 1.30 -9.09
N ASP A 138 -5.01 0.60 -9.78
CA ASP A 138 -6.35 0.24 -9.29
C ASP A 138 -6.58 -1.26 -9.61
N GLY A 139 -6.25 -2.15 -8.67
CA GLY A 139 -6.22 -3.60 -8.86
C GLY A 139 -5.35 -4.01 -10.05
N ASP A 140 -5.98 -4.60 -11.07
CA ASP A 140 -5.30 -5.02 -12.32
C ASP A 140 -5.06 -3.87 -13.32
N GLU A 141 -5.55 -2.66 -13.04
CA GLU A 141 -5.39 -1.52 -13.92
C GLU A 141 -4.18 -0.66 -13.53
N TYR A 142 -3.26 -0.48 -14.47
CA TYR A 142 -2.11 0.41 -14.34
C TYR A 142 -2.24 1.57 -15.32
N LYS A 143 -2.05 2.79 -14.85
CA LYS A 143 -2.00 4.01 -15.67
C LYS A 143 -0.78 4.85 -15.31
N GLU A 144 -0.01 5.22 -16.31
CA GLU A 144 1.11 6.14 -16.19
C GLU A 144 0.98 7.24 -17.23
N LYS A 145 1.30 8.46 -16.83
CA LYS A 145 1.39 9.61 -17.73
C LYS A 145 2.62 10.40 -17.35
N GLY A 146 3.44 10.70 -18.34
CA GLY A 146 4.38 11.81 -18.30
C GLY A 146 3.92 12.93 -19.24
N ASP A 147 4.83 13.85 -19.50
CA ASP A 147 4.60 14.98 -20.42
C ASP A 147 4.37 14.54 -21.87
N ASP A 148 5.19 13.61 -22.37
CA ASP A 148 5.21 13.15 -23.76
C ASP A 148 4.69 11.72 -23.97
N TYR A 149 4.49 10.99 -22.87
CA TYR A 149 4.04 9.61 -22.92
C TYR A 149 2.81 9.32 -22.06
N LYS A 150 2.10 8.25 -22.43
CA LYS A 150 0.97 7.71 -21.66
C LYS A 150 0.89 6.20 -21.84
N ILE A 151 0.89 5.49 -20.72
CA ILE A 151 0.76 4.05 -20.67
C ILE A 151 -0.53 3.70 -19.92
N LYS A 152 -1.27 2.74 -20.44
CA LYS A 152 -2.38 2.09 -19.76
C LYS A 152 -2.28 0.59 -19.93
N ARG A 153 -2.42 -0.18 -18.87
CA ARG A 153 -2.50 -1.64 -18.90
C ARG A 153 -3.71 -2.08 -18.07
N ASN A 154 -4.42 -3.09 -18.57
CA ASN A 154 -5.52 -3.74 -17.88
C ASN A 154 -5.46 -5.24 -18.23
N GLY A 155 -4.86 -6.03 -17.33
CA GLY A 155 -4.51 -7.42 -17.60
C GLY A 155 -3.68 -7.58 -18.88
N ARG A 156 -4.20 -8.33 -19.87
CA ARG A 156 -3.52 -8.58 -21.15
C ARG A 156 -3.61 -7.43 -22.15
N ALA A 157 -4.55 -6.50 -21.96
CA ALA A 157 -4.68 -5.35 -22.85
C ALA A 157 -3.75 -4.22 -22.41
N TYR A 158 -3.14 -3.53 -23.37
CA TYR A 158 -2.31 -2.37 -23.09
C TYR A 158 -2.33 -1.33 -24.20
N LYS A 159 -2.05 -0.08 -23.81
CA LYS A 159 -2.00 1.06 -24.70
C LYS A 159 -0.81 1.92 -24.33
N ILE A 160 0.05 2.19 -25.30
CA ILE A 160 1.21 3.07 -25.18
C ILE A 160 1.02 4.20 -26.18
N LYS A 161 1.20 5.44 -25.73
CA LYS A 161 1.30 6.62 -26.58
C LYS A 161 2.60 7.34 -26.24
N HIS A 162 3.36 7.72 -27.25
CA HIS A 162 4.58 8.51 -27.11
C HIS A 162 4.69 9.45 -28.33
N GLY A 163 4.41 10.74 -28.15
CA GLY A 163 4.28 11.67 -29.28
C GLY A 163 3.22 11.21 -30.30
N ASP A 164 3.65 11.04 -31.56
CA ASP A 164 2.82 10.56 -32.67
C ASP A 164 2.65 9.03 -32.71
N TYR A 165 3.51 8.32 -31.97
CA TYR A 165 3.41 6.88 -31.84
C TYR A 165 2.27 6.51 -30.89
N LYS A 166 1.44 5.55 -31.30
CA LYS A 166 0.39 4.95 -30.47
C LYS A 166 0.28 3.46 -30.79
N LYS A 167 0.46 2.61 -29.79
CA LYS A 167 0.17 1.17 -29.86
C LYS A 167 -0.96 0.82 -28.90
N GLU A 168 -1.88 -0.01 -29.35
CA GLU A 168 -3.00 -0.52 -28.57
C GLU A 168 -3.10 -2.01 -28.87
N VAL A 169 -3.10 -2.83 -27.83
CA VAL A 169 -3.26 -4.28 -27.87
C VAL A 169 -4.48 -4.62 -27.03
N GLU A 170 -5.43 -5.31 -27.64
CA GLU A 170 -6.68 -5.72 -27.03
C GLU A 170 -6.57 -7.14 -26.43
N LYS A 171 -7.59 -7.59 -25.68
CA LYS A 171 -7.51 -8.86 -24.92
C LYS A 171 -7.54 -10.10 -25.81
N ASP A 172 -8.17 -9.99 -26.97
CA ASP A 172 -8.23 -10.97 -28.06
C ASP A 172 -6.94 -11.03 -28.90
N GLY A 173 -6.01 -10.10 -28.67
CA GLY A 173 -4.74 -10.03 -29.40
C GLY A 173 -4.76 -9.04 -30.55
N ASP A 174 -5.88 -8.35 -30.82
CA ASP A 174 -5.94 -7.31 -31.85
C ASP A 174 -4.93 -6.20 -31.57
N ILE A 175 -4.15 -5.81 -32.59
CA ILE A 175 -3.12 -4.77 -32.48
C ILE A 175 -3.45 -3.60 -33.39
N LYS A 176 -3.47 -2.40 -32.83
CA LYS A 176 -3.55 -1.13 -33.57
C LYS A 176 -2.29 -0.31 -33.32
N ILE A 177 -1.50 -0.06 -34.36
CA ILE A 177 -0.32 0.82 -34.32
C ILE A 177 -0.60 2.04 -35.17
N LYS A 178 -0.37 3.24 -34.64
CA LYS A 178 -0.27 4.49 -35.39
C LYS A 178 1.14 5.02 -35.19
N ASP A 179 1.81 5.39 -36.27
CA ASP A 179 3.12 6.03 -36.26
C ASP A 179 3.13 7.12 -37.33
N GLY A 180 2.97 8.38 -36.90
CA GLY A 180 2.72 9.51 -37.80
C GLY A 180 1.47 9.28 -38.67
N ASN A 181 1.67 9.25 -39.99
CA ASN A 181 0.61 9.04 -40.98
C ASN A 181 0.31 7.56 -41.26
N VAL A 182 1.10 6.64 -40.70
CA VAL A 182 0.94 5.20 -40.91
C VAL A 182 0.04 4.62 -39.83
N LYS A 183 -0.97 3.85 -40.24
CA LYS A 183 -1.85 3.07 -39.37
C LYS A 183 -1.74 1.60 -39.76
N ILE A 184 -1.43 0.74 -38.80
CA ILE A 184 -1.38 -0.72 -38.95
C ILE A 184 -2.43 -1.32 -38.03
N LYS A 185 -3.25 -2.22 -38.56
CA LYS A 185 -4.12 -3.10 -37.79
C LYS A 185 -3.69 -4.54 -38.02
N ILE A 186 -3.60 -5.32 -36.95
CA ILE A 186 -3.33 -6.75 -36.98
C ILE A 186 -4.47 -7.42 -36.23
N ASP A 187 -5.14 -8.35 -36.89
CA ASP A 187 -6.17 -9.18 -36.29
C ASP A 187 -5.53 -10.24 -35.38
N GLY A 188 -5.99 -10.34 -34.13
CA GLY A 188 -5.39 -11.19 -33.09
C GLY A 188 -5.62 -12.68 -33.31
N GLU A 189 -6.71 -13.05 -33.98
CA GLU A 189 -7.08 -14.45 -34.21
C GLU A 189 -6.44 -15.01 -35.48
N THR A 190 -6.44 -14.22 -36.55
CA THR A 190 -5.98 -14.65 -37.89
C THR A 190 -4.57 -14.20 -38.23
N GLY A 191 -4.07 -13.15 -37.56
CA GLY A 191 -2.82 -12.48 -37.92
C GLY A 191 -2.93 -11.58 -39.17
N GLU A 192 -4.13 -11.37 -39.73
CA GLU A 192 -4.34 -10.52 -40.90
C GLU A 192 -3.84 -9.09 -40.66
N ARG A 193 -2.97 -8.60 -41.55
CA ARG A 193 -2.38 -7.25 -41.45
C ARG A 193 -3.00 -6.30 -42.47
N LYS A 194 -3.53 -5.18 -41.99
CA LYS A 194 -4.04 -4.06 -42.81
C LYS A 194 -3.23 -2.80 -42.54
N VAL A 195 -2.69 -2.19 -43.60
CA VAL A 195 -1.90 -0.95 -43.53
C VAL A 195 -2.64 0.16 -44.27
N LYS A 196 -2.77 1.32 -43.63
CA LYS A 196 -3.31 2.55 -44.23
C LYS A 196 -2.31 3.68 -44.02
N ILE A 197 -2.08 4.47 -45.06
CA ILE A 197 -1.34 5.73 -45.01
C ILE A 197 -2.38 6.84 -45.13
N ASP A 198 -2.41 7.77 -44.18
CA ASP A 198 -3.23 8.98 -44.28
C ASP A 198 -2.42 10.04 -45.05
N ASP A 199 -3.06 10.69 -46.03
CA ASP A 199 -2.51 11.82 -46.81
C ASP A 199 -2.45 13.11 -45.98
#